data_AF-A0A444IH76-F1
#
_entry.id   AF-A0A444IH76-F1
#
_cell.length_a   1.000
_cell.length_b   1.000
_cell.length_c   1.000
_cell.angle_alpha   90.00
_cell.angle_beta   90.00
_cell.angle_gamma   90.00
#
_symmetry.space_group_name_H-M   'P 1'
#
loop_
_entity.id
_entity.type
_entity.pdbx_description
1 polymer ?
#
loop_
_entity_poly.entity_id
_entity_poly.type
_entity_poly.pdbx_seq_one_letter_code
_entity_poly.pdbx_strand_id
1 'polypeptide(L)'
;MPVTLRIALRDWDYMTPLVLGDVSSSRLDIKVDRVGTLISSLADDAAHDAAEMSFSRYSQMRHDGDDRIVGMPNFIMRGFRHRCIITAKDNPIRTLSDLGGKKIGVTGWRDSGNTWTRAALRREGVGVEDAMWYAGRLTEAHPIVDRLDGFGRPGRIEAVPGERPMVDLLLDGGLDAVFTPFMPKGFFDQESPLRQVLDDFRAAEVAYLNEVGYIPGMHLIGFKADIVREHPWIMDELSELIDESQRLWLEKREKYADTTPWMIDELRRCAADLPPTWRASGLAENEAMIADFAEELYEQKIMPRLLTPAELFPWHAKAR
;
A
#
# COMPACT_ATOMS: atom_id res chain seq x y z
N MET A 1 16.89 23.14 -21.18
CA MET A 1 15.66 23.46 -20.44
C MET A 1 15.31 22.23 -19.61
N PRO A 2 14.73 22.38 -18.41
CA PRO A 2 14.31 21.23 -17.62
C PRO A 2 13.21 20.45 -18.37
N VAL A 3 13.18 19.13 -18.18
CA VAL A 3 12.11 18.26 -18.67
C VAL A 3 10.90 18.46 -17.78
N THR A 4 9.74 18.79 -18.35
CA THR A 4 8.49 18.81 -17.59
C THR A 4 8.00 17.39 -17.36
N LEU A 5 7.79 17.02 -16.10
CA LEU A 5 7.28 15.70 -15.71
C LEU A 5 5.95 15.88 -14.98
N ARG A 6 4.84 15.45 -15.60
CA ARG A 6 3.50 15.47 -15.00
C ARG A 6 3.21 14.17 -14.27
N ILE A 7 2.91 14.25 -12.97
CA ILE A 7 2.78 13.09 -12.09
C ILE A 7 1.42 13.13 -11.38
N ALA A 8 0.65 12.05 -11.49
CA ALA A 8 -0.56 11.87 -10.70
C ALA A 8 -0.29 11.09 -9.40
N LEU A 9 -0.55 11.70 -8.24
CA LEU A 9 -0.31 11.11 -6.92
C LEU A 9 -1.48 11.40 -5.97
N ARG A 10 -1.66 10.57 -4.95
CA ARG A 10 -2.47 10.95 -3.78
C ARG A 10 -1.74 11.98 -2.93
N ASP A 11 -2.48 12.61 -2.03
CA ASP A 11 -2.01 13.68 -1.14
C ASP A 11 -1.09 13.14 -0.01
N TRP A 12 0.09 12.64 -0.39
CA TRP A 12 1.16 12.25 0.53
C TRP A 12 1.82 13.51 1.11
N ASP A 13 1.70 13.72 2.40
CA ASP A 13 2.16 14.95 3.06
C ASP A 13 3.68 15.14 2.98
N TYR A 14 4.45 14.06 2.99
CA TYR A 14 5.91 14.11 2.82
C TYR A 14 6.36 14.55 1.41
N MET A 15 5.44 14.69 0.44
CA MET A 15 5.72 15.30 -0.87
C MET A 15 5.65 16.84 -0.81
N THR A 16 5.19 17.44 0.30
CA THR A 16 4.99 18.89 0.40
C THR A 16 6.25 19.70 0.10
N PRO A 17 7.45 19.37 0.64
CA PRO A 17 8.67 20.10 0.28
C PRO A 17 8.98 20.09 -1.23
N LEU A 18 8.77 18.96 -1.90
CA LEU A 18 8.91 18.86 -3.36
C LEU A 18 7.87 19.72 -4.09
N VAL A 19 6.59 19.60 -3.73
CA VAL A 19 5.47 20.30 -4.38
C VAL A 19 5.56 21.83 -4.21
N LEU A 20 6.05 22.30 -3.07
CA LEU A 20 6.22 23.73 -2.79
C LEU A 20 7.55 24.30 -3.30
N GLY A 21 8.46 23.45 -3.78
CA GLY A 21 9.75 23.85 -4.34
C GLY A 21 10.87 24.06 -3.32
N ASP A 22 10.69 23.63 -2.07
CA ASP A 22 11.79 23.57 -1.09
C ASP A 22 12.86 22.54 -1.51
N VAL A 23 12.42 21.47 -2.18
CA VAL A 23 13.27 20.47 -2.85
C VAL A 23 12.98 20.56 -4.34
N SER A 24 14.01 20.74 -5.17
CA SER A 24 13.84 20.93 -6.61
C SER A 24 15.06 20.42 -7.39
N SER A 25 14.90 20.25 -8.70
CA SER A 25 15.95 19.85 -9.62
C SER A 25 16.14 20.90 -10.71
N SER A 26 17.39 21.14 -11.11
CA SER A 26 17.68 21.95 -12.30
C SER A 26 17.35 21.22 -13.62
N ARG A 27 17.06 19.91 -13.55
CA ARG A 27 16.82 19.04 -14.70
C ARG A 27 15.34 18.72 -14.89
N LEU A 28 14.53 18.78 -13.83
CA LEU A 28 13.09 18.49 -13.85
C LEU A 28 12.23 19.68 -13.43
N ASP A 29 11.18 19.94 -14.20
CA ASP A 29 10.04 20.76 -13.79
C ASP A 29 8.86 19.84 -13.44
N ILE A 30 8.71 19.53 -12.17
CA ILE A 30 7.73 18.55 -11.69
C ILE A 30 6.37 19.23 -11.50
N LYS A 31 5.33 18.68 -12.15
CA LYS A 31 3.93 19.09 -11.97
C LYS A 31 3.17 17.93 -11.33
N VAL A 32 2.67 18.13 -10.12
CA VAL A 32 1.90 17.11 -9.40
C VAL A 32 0.41 17.41 -9.50
N ASP A 33 -0.32 16.47 -10.08
CA ASP A 33 -1.77 16.44 -10.10
C ASP A 33 -2.29 15.52 -8.99
N ARG A 34 -3.09 16.09 -8.09
CA ARG A 34 -3.62 15.39 -6.91
C ARG A 34 -4.85 14.59 -7.29
N VAL A 35 -4.83 13.29 -7.00
CA VAL A 35 -5.93 12.36 -7.33
C VAL A 35 -6.50 11.68 -6.09
N GLY A 36 -7.83 11.57 -6.01
CA GLY A 36 -8.51 10.85 -4.91
C GLY A 36 -8.42 9.32 -5.03
N THR A 37 -8.19 8.82 -6.25
CA THR A 37 -8.08 7.40 -6.60
C THR A 37 -6.97 7.20 -7.62
N LEU A 38 -6.38 6.00 -7.66
CA LEU A 38 -5.32 5.70 -8.63
C LEU A 38 -5.85 5.81 -10.06
N ILE A 39 -4.99 6.22 -10.99
CA ILE A 39 -5.27 6.14 -12.43
C ILE A 39 -5.43 4.67 -12.81
N SER A 40 -6.49 4.35 -13.56
CA SER A 40 -6.80 2.97 -13.97
C SER A 40 -5.80 2.42 -14.98
N SER A 41 -5.40 3.23 -15.96
CA SER A 41 -4.37 2.91 -16.96
C SER A 41 -3.52 4.15 -17.26
N LEU A 42 -2.29 4.18 -16.73
CA LEU A 42 -1.33 5.24 -17.06
C LEU A 42 -0.88 5.15 -18.54
N ALA A 43 -0.87 3.95 -19.11
CA ALA A 43 -0.42 3.76 -20.49
C ALA A 43 -1.33 4.49 -21.49
N ASP A 44 -2.63 4.58 -21.18
CA ASP A 44 -3.64 5.20 -22.04
C ASP A 44 -4.02 6.62 -21.59
N ASP A 45 -3.44 7.11 -20.48
CA ASP A 45 -3.69 8.45 -19.95
C ASP A 45 -2.85 9.50 -20.70
N ALA A 46 -3.48 10.49 -21.30
CA ALA A 46 -2.76 11.53 -22.06
C ALA A 46 -2.23 12.69 -21.21
N ALA A 47 -2.70 12.82 -19.96
CA ALA A 47 -2.43 13.97 -19.11
C ALA A 47 -1.11 13.85 -18.33
N HIS A 48 -0.70 12.63 -18.00
CA HIS A 48 0.43 12.37 -17.10
C HIS A 48 1.51 11.51 -17.76
N ASP A 49 2.74 11.73 -17.33
CA ASP A 49 3.93 11.00 -17.75
C ASP A 49 4.27 9.86 -16.77
N ALA A 50 3.90 10.07 -15.50
CA ALA A 50 4.06 9.13 -14.41
C ALA A 50 2.84 9.15 -13.47
N ALA A 51 2.61 8.08 -12.73
CA ALA A 51 1.53 8.02 -11.75
C ALA A 51 1.81 7.02 -10.62
N GLU A 52 1.18 7.26 -9.47
CA GLU A 52 1.08 6.29 -8.39
C GLU A 52 0.31 5.04 -8.85
N MET A 53 0.87 3.86 -8.58
CA MET A 53 0.31 2.57 -8.98
C MET A 53 0.38 1.55 -7.85
N SER A 54 -0.63 0.67 -7.81
CA SER A 54 -0.62 -0.51 -6.94
C SER A 54 0.46 -1.49 -7.36
N PHE A 55 1.33 -1.89 -6.43
CA PHE A 55 2.40 -2.86 -6.70
C PHE A 55 1.88 -4.22 -7.20
N SER A 56 0.72 -4.69 -6.71
CA SER A 56 0.06 -5.89 -7.23
C SER A 56 -0.39 -5.70 -8.69
N ARG A 57 -0.98 -4.55 -9.02
CA ARG A 57 -1.39 -4.23 -10.40
C ARG A 57 -0.17 -4.10 -11.32
N TYR A 58 0.88 -3.43 -10.86
CA TYR A 58 2.16 -3.34 -11.57
C TYR A 58 2.75 -4.73 -11.84
N SER A 59 2.77 -5.60 -10.83
CA SER A 59 3.27 -6.98 -10.97
C SER A 59 2.47 -7.77 -12.00
N GLN A 60 1.15 -7.58 -12.07
CA GLN A 60 0.30 -8.18 -13.12
C GLN A 60 0.68 -7.67 -14.51
N MET A 61 0.84 -6.36 -14.68
CA MET A 61 1.27 -5.80 -15.95
C MET A 61 2.61 -6.37 -16.41
N ARG A 62 3.56 -6.52 -15.48
CA ARG A 62 4.86 -7.17 -15.75
C ARG A 62 4.70 -8.64 -16.13
N HIS A 63 3.81 -9.36 -15.44
CA HIS A 63 3.49 -10.75 -15.77
C HIS A 63 2.91 -10.90 -17.18
N ASP A 64 1.98 -10.01 -17.55
CA ASP A 64 1.26 -10.01 -18.83
C ASP A 64 2.14 -9.54 -20.00
N GLY A 65 3.38 -9.12 -19.72
CA GLY A 65 4.32 -8.63 -20.72
C GLY A 65 4.07 -7.19 -21.16
N ASP A 66 3.26 -6.41 -20.43
CA ASP A 66 3.07 -4.99 -20.70
C ASP A 66 4.32 -4.20 -20.27
N ASP A 67 5.05 -3.71 -21.27
CA ASP A 67 6.27 -2.93 -21.12
C ASP A 67 6.08 -1.44 -21.41
N ARG A 68 4.83 -0.99 -21.60
CA ARG A 68 4.50 0.43 -21.79
C ARG A 68 4.73 1.24 -20.53
N ILE A 69 4.74 0.60 -19.36
CA ILE A 69 5.01 1.22 -18.06
C ILE A 69 6.25 0.60 -17.39
N VAL A 70 7.11 1.47 -16.87
CA VAL A 70 8.30 1.12 -16.09
C VAL A 70 8.12 1.57 -14.64
N GLY A 71 8.32 0.68 -13.68
CA GLY A 71 8.19 0.99 -12.26
C GLY A 71 9.50 1.49 -11.68
N MET A 72 9.41 2.54 -10.88
CA MET A 72 10.49 3.01 -10.01
C MET A 72 10.42 2.24 -8.68
N PRO A 73 11.48 1.56 -8.23
CA PRO A 73 11.52 0.81 -6.97
C PRO A 73 11.64 1.75 -5.74
N ASN A 74 10.89 2.85 -5.77
CA ASN A 74 10.66 3.77 -4.67
C ASN A 74 9.19 3.63 -4.28
N PHE A 75 8.95 3.06 -3.09
CA PHE A 75 7.61 2.76 -2.63
C PHE A 75 7.05 3.94 -1.86
N ILE A 76 6.19 4.71 -2.51
CA ILE A 76 5.59 5.93 -1.95
C ILE A 76 4.45 5.65 -0.95
N MET A 77 3.89 4.44 -0.99
CA MET A 77 3.01 3.98 0.08
C MET A 77 3.64 2.75 0.72
N ARG A 78 4.08 2.88 1.98
CA ARG A 78 4.63 1.80 2.80
C ARG A 78 3.97 1.79 4.17
N GLY A 79 3.86 0.62 4.79
CA GLY A 79 3.29 0.50 6.12
C GLY A 79 2.88 -0.92 6.46
N PHE A 80 2.89 -1.23 7.75
CA PHE A 80 2.42 -2.50 8.25
C PHE A 80 0.91 -2.67 8.09
N ARG A 81 0.46 -3.92 7.99
CA ARG A 81 -0.95 -4.27 7.73
C ARG A 81 -1.69 -4.92 8.89
N HIS A 82 -1.00 -5.25 9.98
CA HIS A 82 -1.58 -5.72 11.23
C HIS A 82 -2.68 -4.77 11.74
N ARG A 83 -2.42 -3.45 11.73
CA ARG A 83 -3.39 -2.40 12.10
C ARG A 83 -4.59 -2.23 11.17
N CYS A 84 -4.58 -2.83 9.98
CA CYS A 84 -5.60 -2.63 8.94
C CYS A 84 -6.76 -3.62 9.07
N ILE A 85 -6.84 -4.36 10.18
CA ILE A 85 -7.88 -5.33 10.44
C ILE A 85 -8.77 -4.78 11.54
N ILE A 86 -10.02 -4.48 11.21
CA ILE A 86 -10.98 -3.93 12.16
C ILE A 86 -12.12 -4.92 12.42
N THR A 87 -12.72 -4.81 13.60
CA THR A 87 -13.90 -5.56 14.02
C THR A 87 -14.83 -4.68 14.86
N ALA A 88 -16.04 -5.17 15.16
CA ALA A 88 -16.94 -4.49 16.09
C ALA A 88 -16.34 -4.48 17.51
N LYS A 89 -16.59 -3.41 18.27
CA LYS A 89 -16.03 -3.17 19.62
C LYS A 89 -16.20 -4.39 20.54
N ASP A 90 -17.40 -4.97 20.53
CA ASP A 90 -17.79 -6.09 21.41
C ASP A 90 -17.50 -7.48 20.82
N ASN A 91 -16.99 -7.57 19.59
CA ASN A 91 -16.61 -8.85 19.00
C ASN A 91 -15.44 -9.47 19.79
N PRO A 92 -15.42 -10.79 20.09
CA PRO A 92 -14.39 -11.40 20.93
C PRO A 92 -13.02 -11.63 20.25
N ILE A 93 -12.89 -11.50 18.93
CA ILE A 93 -11.63 -11.73 18.20
C ILE A 93 -10.55 -10.73 18.65
N ARG A 94 -9.36 -11.23 19.03
CA ARG A 94 -8.24 -10.38 19.53
C ARG A 94 -6.89 -10.66 18.87
N THR A 95 -6.75 -11.77 18.17
CA THR A 95 -5.51 -12.18 17.50
C THR A 95 -5.75 -12.46 16.02
N LEU A 96 -4.69 -12.55 15.22
CA LEU A 96 -4.82 -12.94 13.81
C LEU A 96 -5.24 -14.41 13.66
N SER A 97 -4.77 -15.30 14.53
CA SER A 97 -5.17 -16.72 14.54
C SER A 97 -6.66 -16.93 14.78
N ASP A 98 -7.33 -16.02 15.52
CA ASP A 98 -8.78 -16.08 15.75
C ASP A 98 -9.61 -15.91 14.47
N LEU A 99 -8.99 -15.45 13.38
CA LEU A 99 -9.65 -15.25 12.08
C LEU A 99 -9.85 -16.55 11.29
N GLY A 100 -9.30 -17.66 11.75
CA GLY A 100 -9.62 -19.00 11.24
C GLY A 100 -11.11 -19.30 11.37
N GLY A 101 -11.72 -19.71 10.27
CA GLY A 101 -13.14 -20.03 10.13
C GLY A 101 -14.08 -18.82 10.16
N LYS A 102 -13.56 -17.59 10.01
CA LYS A 102 -14.36 -16.35 10.09
C LYS A 102 -14.76 -15.79 8.74
N LYS A 103 -15.78 -14.93 8.74
CA LYS A 103 -16.25 -14.15 7.58
C LYS A 103 -15.51 -12.81 7.55
N ILE A 104 -14.68 -12.60 6.54
CA ILE A 104 -13.76 -11.47 6.45
C ILE A 104 -14.08 -10.63 5.23
N GLY A 105 -14.33 -9.34 5.45
CA GLY A 105 -14.49 -8.35 4.39
C GLY A 105 -13.13 -7.85 3.87
N VAL A 106 -13.02 -7.59 2.57
CA VAL A 106 -11.84 -6.94 1.96
C VAL A 106 -12.27 -5.83 1.01
N THR A 107 -11.59 -4.69 1.04
CA THR A 107 -11.91 -3.53 0.17
C THR A 107 -11.49 -3.71 -1.30
N GLY A 108 -10.75 -4.78 -1.58
CA GLY A 108 -10.26 -5.17 -2.91
C GLY A 108 -9.42 -6.44 -2.78
N TRP A 109 -9.75 -7.48 -3.55
CA TRP A 109 -9.15 -8.80 -3.37
C TRP A 109 -7.63 -8.77 -3.57
N ARG A 110 -7.18 -8.30 -4.73
CA ARG A 110 -5.77 -8.29 -5.11
C ARG A 110 -5.03 -6.99 -4.78
N ASP A 111 -5.61 -6.07 -4.03
CA ASP A 111 -4.92 -4.84 -3.65
C ASP A 111 -3.63 -5.17 -2.87
N SER A 112 -2.53 -4.45 -3.12
CA SER A 112 -1.24 -4.74 -2.45
C SER A 112 -1.37 -4.72 -0.92
N GLY A 113 -2.19 -3.81 -0.40
CA GLY A 113 -2.49 -3.74 1.03
C GLY A 113 -3.12 -5.02 1.56
N ASN A 114 -4.21 -5.50 0.93
CA ASN A 114 -4.90 -6.71 1.39
C ASN A 114 -4.08 -7.99 1.14
N THR A 115 -3.21 -7.99 0.13
CA THR A 115 -2.23 -9.07 -0.08
C THR A 115 -1.28 -9.16 1.11
N TRP A 116 -0.71 -8.02 1.55
CA TRP A 116 0.12 -7.99 2.76
C TRP A 116 -0.67 -8.26 4.06
N THR A 117 -1.93 -7.84 4.16
CA THR A 117 -2.77 -8.18 5.33
C THR A 117 -2.98 -9.69 5.43
N ARG A 118 -3.24 -10.37 4.31
CA ARG A 118 -3.34 -11.83 4.27
C ARG A 118 -1.98 -12.52 4.49
N ALA A 119 -0.88 -11.91 4.07
CA ALA A 119 0.46 -12.41 4.38
C ALA A 119 0.71 -12.42 5.89
N ALA A 120 0.32 -11.35 6.61
CA ALA A 120 0.39 -11.31 8.08
C ALA A 120 -0.46 -12.42 8.73
N LEU A 121 -1.68 -12.67 8.22
CA LEU A 121 -2.50 -13.80 8.68
C LEU A 121 -1.86 -15.17 8.40
N ARG A 122 -1.26 -15.35 7.22
CA ARG A 122 -0.62 -16.61 6.81
C ARG A 122 0.51 -17.00 7.75
N ARG A 123 1.28 -16.03 8.22
CA ARG A 123 2.35 -16.24 9.23
C ARG A 123 1.81 -16.74 10.57
N GLU A 124 0.57 -16.39 10.90
CA GLU A 124 -0.15 -16.83 12.10
C GLU A 124 -0.98 -18.10 11.86
N GLY A 125 -0.73 -18.81 10.74
CA GLY A 125 -1.36 -20.09 10.42
C GLY A 125 -2.76 -19.99 9.82
N VAL A 126 -3.20 -18.80 9.40
CA VAL A 126 -4.51 -18.60 8.75
C VAL A 126 -4.31 -18.27 7.26
N GLY A 127 -4.50 -19.25 6.40
CA GLY A 127 -4.44 -19.10 4.95
C GLY A 127 -5.75 -18.67 4.31
N VAL A 128 -5.72 -18.51 2.98
CA VAL A 128 -6.93 -18.18 2.19
C VAL A 128 -8.03 -19.24 2.33
N GLU A 129 -7.65 -20.51 2.45
CA GLU A 129 -8.59 -21.64 2.60
C GLU A 129 -9.17 -21.79 4.02
N ASP A 130 -8.70 -21.00 4.97
CA ASP A 130 -9.11 -21.12 6.37
C ASP A 130 -10.21 -20.12 6.73
N ALA A 131 -10.58 -19.18 5.84
CA ALA A 131 -11.62 -18.17 6.08
C ALA A 131 -12.60 -18.04 4.90
N MET A 132 -13.69 -17.32 5.11
CA MET A 132 -14.66 -16.95 4.07
C MET A 132 -14.48 -15.47 3.76
N TRP A 133 -14.28 -15.13 2.49
CA TRP A 133 -13.88 -13.80 2.06
C TRP A 133 -15.00 -13.11 1.28
N TYR A 134 -15.22 -11.84 1.60
CA TYR A 134 -16.23 -11.02 0.96
C TYR A 134 -15.60 -9.72 0.46
N ALA A 135 -15.54 -9.52 -0.85
CA ALA A 135 -15.02 -8.30 -1.45
C ALA A 135 -16.16 -7.30 -1.68
N GLY A 136 -16.03 -6.07 -1.16
CA GLY A 136 -17.11 -5.10 -1.27
C GLY A 136 -16.73 -3.69 -0.83
N ARG A 137 -17.67 -2.75 -0.99
CA ARG A 137 -17.48 -1.36 -0.55
C ARG A 137 -17.46 -1.28 0.98
N LEU A 138 -16.57 -0.46 1.54
CA LEU A 138 -16.45 -0.30 3.00
C LEU A 138 -17.68 0.40 3.59
N THR A 139 -18.07 1.52 2.98
CA THR A 139 -19.19 2.38 3.41
C THR A 139 -20.06 2.74 2.20
N GLU A 140 -21.26 3.31 2.42
CA GLU A 140 -22.13 3.77 1.34
C GLU A 140 -21.48 4.82 0.42
N ALA A 141 -20.58 5.64 0.96
CA ALA A 141 -19.86 6.68 0.23
C ALA A 141 -18.84 6.12 -0.78
N HIS A 142 -18.45 4.85 -0.65
CA HIS A 142 -17.56 4.21 -1.59
C HIS A 142 -18.34 3.69 -2.81
N PRO A 143 -17.79 3.81 -4.03
CA PRO A 143 -18.49 3.41 -5.24
C PRO A 143 -18.70 1.90 -5.31
N ILE A 144 -19.77 1.49 -5.98
CA ILE A 144 -20.01 0.09 -6.37
C ILE A 144 -19.15 -0.20 -7.60
N VAL A 145 -18.18 -1.08 -7.43
CA VAL A 145 -17.23 -1.52 -8.46
C VAL A 145 -16.83 -2.96 -8.17
N ASP A 146 -16.41 -3.70 -9.21
CA ASP A 146 -15.87 -5.04 -9.03
C ASP A 146 -14.59 -5.00 -8.19
N ARG A 147 -14.65 -5.61 -7.01
CA ARG A 147 -13.54 -5.74 -6.06
C ARG A 147 -12.96 -7.14 -5.99
N LEU A 148 -13.59 -8.10 -6.67
CA LEU A 148 -13.04 -9.43 -6.87
C LEU A 148 -12.01 -9.41 -7.99
N ASP A 149 -12.22 -8.59 -9.02
CA ASP A 149 -11.30 -8.40 -10.16
C ASP A 149 -10.93 -9.73 -10.83
N GLY A 150 -11.93 -10.60 -11.01
CA GLY A 150 -11.77 -11.93 -11.61
C GLY A 150 -11.36 -13.07 -10.65
N PHE A 151 -11.10 -12.79 -9.37
CA PHE A 151 -10.63 -13.79 -8.39
C PHE A 151 -11.74 -14.46 -7.56
N GLY A 152 -12.99 -14.34 -8.00
CA GLY A 152 -14.13 -14.95 -7.31
C GLY A 152 -14.05 -16.48 -7.26
N ARG A 153 -14.38 -17.05 -6.11
CA ARG A 153 -14.46 -18.50 -5.86
C ARG A 153 -15.74 -18.81 -5.07
N PRO A 154 -16.77 -19.41 -5.69
CA PRO A 154 -18.04 -19.70 -5.02
C PRO A 154 -17.86 -20.43 -3.69
N GLY A 155 -18.54 -19.97 -2.64
CA GLY A 155 -18.46 -20.50 -1.29
C GLY A 155 -17.17 -20.18 -0.53
N ARG A 156 -16.25 -19.38 -1.11
CA ARG A 156 -14.98 -19.04 -0.47
C ARG A 156 -14.58 -17.57 -0.60
N ILE A 157 -14.59 -17.04 -1.81
CA ILE A 157 -14.26 -15.65 -2.14
C ILE A 157 -15.40 -15.10 -2.98
N GLU A 158 -16.25 -14.28 -2.36
CA GLU A 158 -17.48 -13.81 -2.99
C GLU A 158 -17.56 -12.29 -2.95
N ALA A 159 -18.40 -11.72 -3.79
CA ALA A 159 -18.78 -10.32 -3.64
C ALA A 159 -19.68 -10.19 -2.42
N VAL A 160 -19.61 -9.04 -1.73
CA VAL A 160 -20.53 -8.76 -0.63
C VAL A 160 -21.98 -8.79 -1.16
N PRO A 161 -22.88 -9.60 -0.58
CA PRO A 161 -24.25 -9.71 -1.06
C PRO A 161 -24.98 -8.37 -1.10
N GLY A 162 -25.56 -8.05 -2.26
CA GLY A 162 -26.35 -6.84 -2.47
C GLY A 162 -25.56 -5.53 -2.32
N GLU A 163 -24.22 -5.57 -2.39
CA GLU A 163 -23.35 -4.40 -2.21
C GLU A 163 -23.63 -3.67 -0.88
N ARG A 164 -24.07 -4.40 0.15
CA ARG A 164 -24.23 -3.83 1.49
C ARG A 164 -22.87 -3.29 1.98
N PRO A 165 -22.83 -2.12 2.63
CA PRO A 165 -21.62 -1.62 3.25
C PRO A 165 -21.02 -2.64 4.23
N MET A 166 -19.72 -2.91 4.11
CA MET A 166 -19.07 -3.87 5.01
C MET A 166 -19.08 -3.41 6.47
N VAL A 167 -19.07 -2.10 6.74
CA VAL A 167 -19.21 -1.59 8.11
C VAL A 167 -20.56 -1.99 8.72
N ASP A 168 -21.65 -1.91 7.97
CA ASP A 168 -22.98 -2.32 8.46
C ASP A 168 -23.00 -3.83 8.74
N LEU A 169 -22.42 -4.63 7.84
CA LEU A 169 -22.30 -6.07 8.04
C LEU A 169 -21.42 -6.42 9.24
N LEU A 170 -20.39 -5.62 9.53
CA LEU A 170 -19.55 -5.82 10.70
C LEU A 170 -20.31 -5.54 12.01
N LEU A 171 -21.14 -4.48 12.02
CA LEU A 171 -21.96 -4.11 13.18
C LEU A 171 -23.14 -5.06 13.41
N ASP A 172 -23.75 -5.57 12.34
CA ASP A 172 -24.87 -6.52 12.40
C ASP A 172 -24.41 -7.99 12.60
N GLY A 173 -23.10 -8.25 12.64
CA GLY A 173 -22.54 -9.61 12.77
C GLY A 173 -22.59 -10.47 11.49
N GLY A 174 -22.83 -9.84 10.33
CA GLY A 174 -22.70 -10.47 9.01
C GLY A 174 -21.25 -10.73 8.59
N LEU A 175 -20.31 -9.90 9.06
CA LEU A 175 -18.87 -10.07 8.95
C LEU A 175 -18.24 -10.06 10.35
N ASP A 176 -17.18 -10.84 10.55
CA ASP A 176 -16.43 -10.90 11.80
C ASP A 176 -15.29 -9.88 11.84
N ALA A 177 -14.69 -9.58 10.68
CA ALA A 177 -13.63 -8.60 10.53
C ALA A 177 -13.66 -7.99 9.13
N VAL A 178 -13.05 -6.81 8.98
CA VAL A 178 -12.84 -6.15 7.69
C VAL A 178 -11.40 -5.71 7.56
N PHE A 179 -10.79 -6.00 6.41
CA PHE A 179 -9.47 -5.50 6.04
C PHE A 179 -9.64 -4.19 5.29
N THR A 180 -9.20 -3.10 5.92
CA THR A 180 -9.24 -1.76 5.32
C THR A 180 -7.99 -0.96 5.69
N PRO A 181 -7.30 -0.35 4.71
CA PRO A 181 -6.16 0.52 4.98
C PRO A 181 -6.57 1.91 5.48
N PHE A 182 -7.81 2.32 5.21
CA PHE A 182 -8.35 3.63 5.57
C PHE A 182 -9.55 3.45 6.47
N MET A 183 -9.48 4.04 7.66
CA MET A 183 -10.52 3.86 8.68
C MET A 183 -11.80 4.57 8.27
N PRO A 184 -12.98 3.95 8.47
CA PRO A 184 -14.26 4.59 8.15
C PRO A 184 -14.50 5.80 9.06
N LYS A 185 -15.41 6.69 8.62
CA LYS A 185 -15.87 7.81 9.45
C LYS A 185 -16.37 7.30 10.81
N GLY A 186 -16.01 8.00 11.88
CA GLY A 186 -16.39 7.66 13.26
C GLY A 186 -15.51 6.59 13.92
N PHE A 187 -14.49 6.07 13.24
CA PHE A 187 -13.55 5.12 13.84
C PHE A 187 -12.75 5.70 15.02
N PHE A 188 -12.39 6.99 14.94
CA PHE A 188 -11.60 7.67 15.97
C PHE A 188 -12.46 8.36 17.04
N ASP A 189 -13.78 8.19 17.00
CA ASP A 189 -14.69 8.76 18.00
C ASP A 189 -14.55 7.98 19.32
N GLN A 190 -14.71 8.67 20.45
CA GLN A 190 -14.56 8.07 21.79
C GLN A 190 -15.47 6.84 21.99
N GLU A 191 -16.69 6.91 21.45
CA GLU A 191 -17.68 5.83 21.50
C GLU A 191 -17.79 5.09 20.16
N SER A 192 -16.68 5.00 19.41
CA SER A 192 -16.67 4.23 18.16
C SER A 192 -17.13 2.79 18.41
N PRO A 193 -18.06 2.25 17.60
CA PRO A 193 -18.47 0.85 17.70
C PRO A 193 -17.46 -0.09 17.02
N LEU A 194 -16.32 0.43 16.56
CA LEU A 194 -15.28 -0.29 15.84
C LEU A 194 -13.95 -0.21 16.61
N ARG A 195 -13.10 -1.21 16.41
CA ARG A 195 -11.72 -1.22 16.89
C ARG A 195 -10.84 -2.03 15.96
N GLN A 196 -9.52 -1.89 16.06
CA GLN A 196 -8.61 -2.88 15.48
C GLN A 196 -8.82 -4.25 16.15
N VAL A 197 -8.60 -5.34 15.40
CA VAL A 197 -8.61 -6.71 15.96
C VAL A 197 -7.51 -6.88 16.99
N LEU A 198 -6.28 -6.46 16.64
CA LEU A 198 -5.12 -6.51 17.53
C LEU A 198 -5.15 -5.34 18.50
N ASP A 199 -5.18 -5.63 19.80
CA ASP A 199 -5.15 -4.61 20.85
C ASP A 199 -3.80 -3.87 20.87
N ASP A 200 -2.68 -4.60 20.67
CA ASP A 200 -1.33 -4.04 20.51
C ASP A 200 -0.75 -4.40 19.14
N PHE A 201 -1.28 -3.75 18.10
CA PHE A 201 -0.72 -3.91 16.75
C PHE A 201 0.73 -3.43 16.66
N ARG A 202 1.19 -2.50 17.51
CA ARG A 202 2.56 -1.99 17.45
C ARG A 202 3.56 -3.10 17.79
N ALA A 203 3.32 -3.84 18.87
CA ALA A 203 4.18 -4.97 19.25
C ALA A 203 4.24 -6.04 18.15
N ALA A 204 3.10 -6.39 17.55
CA ALA A 204 3.04 -7.34 16.42
C ALA A 204 3.82 -6.84 15.20
N GLU A 205 3.75 -5.54 14.91
CA GLU A 205 4.46 -4.92 13.78
C GLU A 205 5.97 -4.83 14.00
N VAL A 206 6.42 -4.57 15.23
CA VAL A 206 7.84 -4.62 15.59
C VAL A 206 8.37 -6.05 15.52
N ALA A 207 7.62 -7.04 15.99
CA ALA A 207 7.97 -8.45 15.86
C ALA A 207 8.12 -8.83 14.36
N TYR A 208 7.12 -8.47 13.55
CA TYR A 208 7.18 -8.67 12.10
C TYR A 208 8.41 -8.00 11.46
N LEU A 209 8.72 -6.74 11.82
CA LEU A 209 9.91 -6.05 11.32
C LEU A 209 11.20 -6.79 11.68
N ASN A 210 11.32 -7.29 12.90
CA ASN A 210 12.51 -8.03 13.33
C ASN A 210 12.68 -9.36 12.58
N GLU A 211 11.58 -9.96 12.12
CA GLU A 211 11.60 -11.20 11.36
C GLU A 211 11.93 -10.98 9.88
N VAL A 212 11.34 -9.96 9.24
CA VAL A 212 11.47 -9.76 7.78
C VAL A 212 12.48 -8.69 7.40
N GLY A 213 12.84 -7.78 8.31
CA GLY A 213 13.83 -6.72 8.10
C GLY A 213 13.34 -5.52 7.28
N TYR A 214 12.07 -5.45 6.92
CA TYR A 214 11.50 -4.37 6.10
C TYR A 214 10.11 -3.93 6.55
N ILE A 215 9.69 -2.75 6.08
CA ILE A 215 8.29 -2.31 6.14
C ILE A 215 7.63 -2.56 4.77
N PRO A 216 6.45 -3.22 4.71
CA PRO A 216 5.82 -3.57 3.45
C PRO A 216 5.59 -2.38 2.53
N GLY A 217 6.00 -2.50 1.27
CA GLY A 217 5.70 -1.53 0.20
C GLY A 217 4.44 -1.92 -0.55
N MET A 218 3.60 -0.93 -0.86
CA MET A 218 2.30 -1.16 -1.50
C MET A 218 2.11 -0.44 -2.81
N HIS A 219 2.46 0.85 -2.86
CA HIS A 219 2.37 1.65 -4.08
C HIS A 219 3.74 2.20 -4.45
N LEU A 220 3.97 2.32 -5.74
CA LEU A 220 5.15 2.87 -6.37
C LEU A 220 4.75 3.88 -7.44
N ILE A 221 5.72 4.57 -8.03
CA ILE A 221 5.49 5.43 -9.19
C ILE A 221 5.85 4.65 -10.46
N GLY A 222 4.87 4.50 -11.36
CA GLY A 222 5.08 4.00 -12.72
C GLY A 222 5.29 5.17 -13.68
N PHE A 223 6.14 4.97 -14.68
CA PHE A 223 6.45 5.91 -15.75
C PHE A 223 6.09 5.31 -17.09
N LYS A 224 5.66 6.13 -18.05
CA LYS A 224 5.60 5.69 -19.45
C LYS A 224 7.00 5.30 -19.94
N ALA A 225 7.10 4.19 -20.66
CA ALA A 225 8.40 3.69 -21.13
C ALA A 225 9.09 4.65 -22.11
N ASP A 226 8.32 5.43 -22.88
CA ASP A 226 8.86 6.44 -23.80
C ASP A 226 9.68 7.51 -23.08
N ILE A 227 9.17 8.08 -21.99
CA ILE A 227 9.89 9.14 -21.26
C ILE A 227 11.17 8.60 -20.60
N VAL A 228 11.13 7.35 -20.10
CA VAL A 228 12.32 6.69 -19.55
C VAL A 228 13.35 6.40 -20.65
N ARG A 229 12.92 6.00 -21.84
CA ARG A 229 13.82 5.80 -23.00
C ARG A 229 14.49 7.09 -23.46
N GLU A 230 13.74 8.19 -23.48
CA GLU A 230 14.25 9.51 -23.87
C GLU A 230 15.14 10.12 -22.79
N HIS A 231 14.84 9.85 -21.52
CA HIS A 231 15.54 10.39 -20.36
C HIS A 231 15.87 9.29 -19.33
N PRO A 232 16.90 8.44 -19.57
CA PRO A 232 17.18 7.27 -18.73
C PRO A 232 17.46 7.57 -17.25
N TRP A 233 17.84 8.81 -16.93
CA TRP A 233 18.14 9.29 -15.58
C TRP A 233 16.90 9.74 -14.79
N ILE A 234 15.72 9.82 -15.42
CA ILE A 234 14.54 10.50 -14.86
C ILE A 234 14.00 9.85 -13.60
N MET A 235 14.05 8.52 -13.52
CA MET A 235 13.58 7.77 -12.34
C MET A 235 14.52 7.98 -11.15
N ASP A 236 15.83 7.89 -11.36
CA ASP A 236 16.81 8.11 -10.29
C ASP A 236 16.71 9.53 -9.73
N GLU A 237 16.64 10.53 -10.63
CA GLU A 237 16.46 11.93 -10.23
C GLU A 237 15.16 12.15 -9.44
N LEU A 238 14.02 11.58 -9.88
CA LEU A 238 12.77 11.70 -9.12
C LEU A 238 12.86 10.98 -7.77
N SER A 239 13.46 9.79 -7.73
CA SER A 239 13.63 9.02 -6.50
C SER A 239 14.44 9.80 -5.46
N GLU A 240 15.56 10.41 -5.87
CA GLU A 240 16.40 11.24 -5.00
C GLU A 240 15.63 12.47 -4.47
N LEU A 241 14.83 13.13 -5.32
CA LEU A 241 14.01 14.26 -4.90
C LEU A 241 12.92 13.86 -3.90
N ILE A 242 12.31 12.68 -4.06
CA ILE A 242 11.30 12.17 -3.12
C ILE A 242 11.95 11.84 -1.77
N ASP A 243 13.11 11.19 -1.79
CA ASP A 243 13.85 10.84 -0.57
C ASP A 243 14.28 12.11 0.20
N GLU A 244 14.75 13.14 -0.52
CA GLU A 244 15.11 14.43 0.08
C GLU A 244 13.87 15.20 0.59
N SER A 245 12.75 15.14 -0.13
CA SER A 245 11.47 15.69 0.32
C SER A 245 11.03 15.03 1.63
N GLN A 246 11.13 13.71 1.72
CA GLN A 246 10.80 12.97 2.93
C GLN A 246 11.75 13.31 4.09
N ARG A 247 13.06 13.45 3.82
CA ARG A 247 14.05 13.87 4.82
C ARG A 247 13.70 15.24 5.40
N LEU A 248 13.48 16.23 4.54
CA LEU A 248 13.14 17.59 4.97
C LEU A 248 11.77 17.65 5.67
N TRP A 249 10.79 16.89 5.20
CA TRP A 249 9.48 16.78 5.86
C TRP A 249 9.63 16.22 7.28
N LEU A 250 10.44 15.17 7.48
CA LEU A 250 10.63 14.57 8.80
C LEU A 250 11.35 15.53 9.75
N GLU A 251 12.39 16.22 9.29
CA GLU A 251 13.10 17.25 10.07
C GLU A 251 12.13 18.36 10.53
N LYS A 252 11.26 18.84 9.63
CA LYS A 252 10.23 19.81 9.97
C LYS A 252 9.22 19.23 10.96
N ARG A 253 8.85 17.96 10.84
CA ARG A 253 7.86 17.31 11.73
C ARG A 253 8.40 17.07 13.14
N GLU A 254 9.68 16.76 13.27
CA GLU A 254 10.37 16.69 14.56
C GLU A 254 10.46 18.06 15.23
N LYS A 255 10.71 19.11 14.44
CA LYS A 255 10.78 20.50 14.92
C LYS A 255 9.40 21.09 15.29
N TYR A 256 8.37 20.75 14.53
CA TYR A 256 7.02 21.28 14.64
C TYR A 256 6.02 20.19 15.03
N ALA A 257 6.36 19.38 16.04
CA ALA A 257 5.57 18.22 16.45
C ALA A 257 4.21 18.58 17.08
N ASP A 258 4.02 19.82 17.55
CA ASP A 258 2.80 20.32 18.24
C ASP A 258 1.52 20.40 17.36
N THR A 259 1.47 19.65 16.26
CA THR A 259 0.31 19.47 15.39
C THR A 259 -0.75 18.54 16.00
N THR A 260 -0.34 17.57 16.82
CA THR A 260 -1.23 16.80 17.71
C THR A 260 -0.56 16.63 19.07
N PRO A 261 -1.29 16.58 20.19
CA PRO A 261 -0.69 16.64 21.54
C PRO A 261 0.35 15.56 21.85
N TRP A 262 0.31 14.42 21.16
CA TRP A 262 1.18 13.26 21.42
C TRP A 262 2.07 12.87 20.23
N MET A 263 2.14 13.68 19.18
CA MET A 263 2.98 13.38 18.00
C MET A 263 4.45 13.17 18.37
N ILE A 264 4.99 13.95 19.31
CA ILE A 264 6.38 13.84 19.72
C ILE A 264 6.72 12.48 20.34
N ASP A 265 5.78 11.90 21.09
CA ASP A 265 5.94 10.56 21.65
C ASP A 265 5.91 9.51 20.53
N GLU A 266 5.02 9.67 19.55
CA GLU A 266 4.97 8.77 18.38
C GLU A 266 6.26 8.81 17.55
N LEU A 267 6.82 10.01 17.29
CA LEU A 267 8.09 10.17 16.59
C LEU A 267 9.24 9.49 17.36
N ARG A 268 9.30 9.67 18.68
CA ARG A 268 10.31 9.03 19.53
C ARG A 268 10.21 7.51 19.51
N ARG A 269 9.00 6.95 19.60
CA ARG A 269 8.81 5.51 19.54
C ARG A 269 9.16 4.97 18.16
N CYS A 270 8.77 5.65 17.08
CA CYS A 270 9.19 5.27 15.72
C CYS A 270 10.71 5.24 15.56
N ALA A 271 11.42 6.25 16.09
CA ALA A 271 12.88 6.30 16.04
C ALA A 271 13.56 5.21 16.90
N ALA A 272 12.89 4.74 17.95
CA ALA A 272 13.39 3.64 18.79
C ALA A 272 13.17 2.26 18.14
N ASP A 273 12.02 2.08 17.48
CA ASP A 273 11.59 0.79 16.93
C ASP A 273 12.14 0.53 15.52
N LEU A 274 12.37 1.58 14.72
CA LEU A 274 12.70 1.46 13.30
C LEU A 274 14.16 1.84 13.01
N PRO A 275 14.87 1.10 12.15
CA PRO A 275 16.22 1.49 11.72
C PRO A 275 16.17 2.80 10.91
N PRO A 276 17.18 3.68 10.95
CA PRO A 276 17.18 4.94 10.18
C PRO A 276 16.92 4.77 8.68
N THR A 277 17.28 3.60 8.15
CA THR A 277 17.12 3.20 6.74
C THR A 277 15.77 2.56 6.42
N TRP A 278 14.83 2.49 7.36
CA TRP A 278 13.54 1.79 7.15
C TRP A 278 12.78 2.26 5.90
N ARG A 279 13.02 3.51 5.47
CA ARG A 279 12.42 4.19 4.31
C ARG A 279 13.31 4.27 3.08
N ALA A 280 14.45 3.56 3.06
CA ALA A 280 15.38 3.63 1.94
C ALA A 280 14.74 3.14 0.63
N SER A 281 15.01 3.88 -0.44
CA SER A 281 14.47 3.63 -1.77
C SER A 281 15.46 2.86 -2.64
N GLY A 282 14.95 2.30 -3.74
CA GLY A 282 15.77 1.59 -4.72
C GLY A 282 15.60 0.07 -4.64
N LEU A 283 16.02 -0.59 -5.73
CA LEU A 283 15.87 -2.04 -5.88
C LEU A 283 16.69 -2.81 -4.85
N ALA A 284 17.90 -2.34 -4.51
CA ALA A 284 18.78 -3.05 -3.57
C ALA A 284 18.23 -3.07 -2.15
N GLU A 285 17.81 -1.90 -1.66
CA GLU A 285 17.25 -1.74 -0.33
C GLU A 285 15.93 -2.49 -0.14
N ASN A 286 15.17 -2.70 -1.23
CA ASN A 286 13.84 -3.31 -1.19
C ASN A 286 13.79 -4.73 -1.78
N GLU A 287 14.94 -5.34 -2.11
CA GLU A 287 14.98 -6.60 -2.86
C GLU A 287 14.26 -7.74 -2.13
N ALA A 288 14.50 -7.89 -0.82
CA ALA A 288 13.82 -8.88 0.02
C ALA A 288 12.31 -8.64 0.07
N MET A 289 11.88 -7.40 0.30
CA MET A 289 10.45 -7.04 0.33
C MET A 289 9.74 -7.31 -1.01
N ILE A 290 10.41 -7.02 -2.12
CA ILE A 290 9.91 -7.29 -3.47
C ILE A 290 9.78 -8.79 -3.72
N ALA A 291 10.78 -9.58 -3.31
CA ALA A 291 10.76 -11.04 -3.45
C ALA A 291 9.62 -11.65 -2.61
N ASP A 292 9.51 -11.25 -1.35
CA ASP A 292 8.47 -11.75 -0.43
C ASP A 292 7.07 -11.36 -0.92
N PHE A 293 6.89 -10.16 -1.49
CA PHE A 293 5.62 -9.79 -2.09
C PHE A 293 5.27 -10.67 -3.30
N ALA A 294 6.25 -10.98 -4.14
CA ALA A 294 6.04 -11.85 -5.30
C ALA A 294 5.68 -13.28 -4.86
N GLU A 295 6.27 -13.77 -3.76
CA GLU A 295 5.87 -15.03 -3.13
C GLU A 295 4.42 -14.96 -2.66
N GLU A 296 4.03 -13.91 -1.93
CA GLU A 296 2.66 -13.76 -1.44
C GLU A 296 1.63 -13.65 -2.57
N LEU A 297 1.96 -12.99 -3.68
CA LEU A 297 1.12 -12.98 -4.86
C LEU A 297 0.90 -14.38 -5.43
N TYR A 298 1.94 -15.23 -5.46
CA TYR A 298 1.87 -16.60 -5.96
C TYR A 298 1.13 -17.54 -5.00
N GLU A 299 1.47 -17.48 -3.71
CA GLU A 299 0.89 -18.30 -2.65
C GLU A 299 -0.61 -18.06 -2.52
N GLN A 300 -1.03 -16.79 -2.61
CA GLN A 300 -2.44 -16.39 -2.55
C GLN A 300 -3.19 -16.54 -3.89
N LYS A 301 -2.56 -17.16 -4.90
CA LYS A 301 -3.12 -17.41 -6.24
C LYS A 301 -3.59 -16.14 -6.96
N ILE A 302 -2.93 -15.02 -6.68
CA ILE A 302 -3.10 -13.77 -7.44
C ILE A 302 -2.26 -13.83 -8.72
N MET A 303 -1.06 -14.39 -8.64
CA MET A 303 -0.20 -14.65 -9.79
C MET A 303 -0.14 -16.15 -10.11
N PRO A 304 -0.12 -16.54 -11.40
CA PRO A 304 -0.04 -17.95 -11.78
C PRO A 304 1.37 -18.54 -11.63
N ARG A 305 2.40 -17.70 -11.47
CA ARG A 305 3.79 -18.08 -11.23
C ARG A 305 4.50 -17.08 -10.34
N LEU A 306 5.58 -17.51 -9.72
CA LEU A 306 6.50 -16.65 -8.99
C LEU A 306 7.27 -15.74 -9.97
N LEU A 307 7.31 -14.44 -9.66
CA LEU A 307 8.11 -13.43 -10.37
C LEU A 307 9.34 -13.09 -9.52
N THR A 308 10.47 -12.83 -10.18
CA THR A 308 11.68 -12.34 -9.51
C THR A 308 11.70 -10.81 -9.41
N PRO A 309 12.43 -10.22 -8.45
CA PRO A 309 12.65 -8.77 -8.41
C PRO A 309 13.20 -8.20 -9.72
N ALA A 310 14.06 -8.94 -10.43
CA ALA A 310 14.62 -8.52 -11.72
C ALA A 310 13.57 -8.53 -12.86
N GLU A 311 12.61 -9.46 -12.86
CA GLU A 311 11.50 -9.44 -13.82
C GLU A 311 10.53 -8.27 -13.56
N LEU A 312 10.33 -7.94 -12.28
CA LEU A 312 9.51 -6.81 -11.86
C LEU A 312 10.19 -5.48 -12.20
N PHE A 313 11.50 -5.33 -11.96
CA PHE A 313 12.24 -4.08 -12.16
C PHE A 313 13.44 -4.24 -13.13
N PRO A 314 13.21 -4.61 -14.40
CA PRO A 314 14.29 -4.99 -15.33
C PRO A 314 15.21 -3.82 -15.69
N TRP A 315 14.72 -2.58 -15.63
CA TRP A 315 15.52 -1.38 -15.91
C TRP A 315 16.60 -1.13 -14.87
N HIS A 316 16.27 -1.38 -13.60
CA HIS A 316 17.20 -1.21 -12.48
C HIS A 316 18.11 -2.43 -12.33
N ALA A 317 17.61 -3.63 -12.66
CA ALA A 317 18.43 -4.85 -12.64
C ALA A 317 19.55 -4.83 -13.68
N LYS A 318 19.31 -4.23 -14.86
CA LYS A 318 20.32 -4.09 -15.93
C LYS A 318 21.40 -3.03 -15.66
N ALA A 319 21.16 -2.11 -14.72
CA ALA A 319 22.08 -1.05 -14.37
C ALA A 319 23.11 -1.47 -13.29
N ARG A 320 22.99 -2.69 -12.75
CA ARG A 320 23.92 -3.29 -11.78
C ARG A 320 25.07 -4.04 -12.47
#